data_AF-A0AB34IKD6-F1
#
_entry.id   AF-A0AB34IKD6-F1
#
_cell.length_a   1.000
_cell.length_b   1.000
_cell.length_c   1.000
_cell.angle_alpha   90.00
_cell.angle_beta   90.00
_cell.angle_gamma   90.00
#
_symmetry.space_group_name_H-M   'P 1'
#
loop_
_entity.id
_entity.type
_entity.pdbx_description
1 polymer ?
#
loop_
_entity_poly.entity_id
_entity_poly.type
_entity_poly.pdbx_seq_one_letter_code
_entity_poly.pdbx_strand_id
1 'polypeptide(L)'
;MPPPLPSPRLRPPLLPSLLLASLLVPLAATRVVSGAGVIGAISPSSARRSAEYTLHDRHPPPSLPVTLGAGTFSSAQELRQLLRERGCDVDAWGADREGRATKTVDELWEELETGECDLRLDAEGIRRQLNVVKVRVRRPNDATSQLVEAAQLFADGRTRLRGLPLSEKMFPGENALDAAERGIVEELGSAIREQIALWPIELEADSLVEWAEMRTSRSYPDLISHYYLFQVDAVVHGLPSESFSTIEYDGAASPHDARLKLAHRWDWVGLLSIDDDPAAAPDVLEAADVLEAASLTEESESCVMYIAEDRSYSVIQQGARGGNRS
;
A
#
# COMPACT_ATOMS: atom_id res chain seq x y z
N MET A 1 12.06 -48.86 30.87
CA MET A 1 11.34 -48.19 29.77
C MET A 1 11.21 -46.72 30.12
N PRO A 2 11.62 -45.78 29.26
CA PRO A 2 11.39 -44.36 29.51
C PRO A 2 9.92 -43.98 29.23
N PRO A 3 9.38 -42.93 29.86
CA PRO A 3 8.01 -42.47 29.60
C PRO A 3 7.89 -41.81 28.22
N PRO A 4 6.69 -41.81 27.60
CA PRO A 4 6.47 -41.25 26.28
C PRO A 4 6.58 -39.71 26.31
N LEU A 5 7.16 -39.14 25.26
CA LEU A 5 7.24 -37.70 25.04
C LEU A 5 5.85 -37.11 24.76
N PRO A 6 5.53 -35.90 25.27
CA PRO A 6 4.27 -35.24 25.00
C PRO A 6 4.18 -34.74 23.55
N SER A 7 3.01 -34.90 22.93
CA SER A 7 2.72 -34.44 21.57
C SER A 7 2.75 -32.90 21.46
N PRO A 8 3.18 -32.35 20.30
CA PRO A 8 3.24 -30.91 20.11
C PRO A 8 1.82 -30.33 20.03
N ARG A 9 1.54 -29.35 20.89
CA ARG A 9 0.33 -28.53 20.80
C ARG A 9 0.52 -27.52 19.67
N LEU A 10 -0.28 -27.63 18.62
CA LEU A 10 -0.43 -26.59 17.60
C LEU A 10 -0.93 -25.31 18.29
N ARG A 11 -0.14 -24.24 18.22
CA ARG A 11 -0.56 -22.89 18.60
C ARG A 11 -1.21 -22.21 17.38
N PRO A 12 -2.29 -21.44 17.56
CA PRO A 12 -2.86 -20.63 16.50
C PRO A 12 -1.90 -19.50 16.08
N PRO A 13 -1.98 -19.01 14.83
CA PRO A 13 -1.15 -17.92 14.35
C PRO A 13 -1.44 -16.62 15.14
N LEU A 14 -0.37 -15.95 15.53
CA LEU A 14 -0.38 -14.67 16.21
C LEU A 14 -0.58 -13.56 15.18
N LEU A 15 -1.64 -12.76 15.35
CA LEU A 15 -1.81 -11.48 14.67
C LEU A 15 -0.71 -10.50 15.13
N PRO A 16 -0.17 -9.65 14.25
CA PRO A 16 0.69 -8.56 14.68
C PRO A 16 -0.12 -7.55 15.50
N SER A 17 0.43 -7.24 16.67
CA SER A 17 -0.08 -6.28 17.64
C SER A 17 -0.08 -4.86 17.08
N LEU A 18 -1.26 -4.27 16.89
CA LEU A 18 -1.42 -2.83 16.88
C LEU A 18 -2.34 -2.42 18.03
N LEU A 19 -1.70 -2.01 19.12
CA LEU A 19 -2.31 -1.32 20.24
C LEU A 19 -2.20 0.18 19.98
N LEU A 20 -3.30 0.82 19.60
CA LEU A 20 -3.54 2.22 19.96
C LEU A 20 -5.04 2.38 20.27
N ALA A 21 -5.36 2.35 21.56
CA ALA A 21 -6.67 2.68 22.08
C ALA A 21 -6.77 4.21 22.22
N SER A 22 -7.57 4.85 21.37
CA SER A 22 -8.01 6.23 21.57
C SER A 22 -9.49 6.24 21.95
N LEU A 23 -9.75 6.85 23.12
CA LEU A 23 -11.06 7.03 23.75
C LEU A 23 -11.97 7.93 22.90
N LEU A 24 -13.12 7.41 22.47
CA LEU A 24 -14.26 8.20 22.01
C LEU A 24 -15.28 8.38 23.15
N VAL A 25 -15.69 9.62 23.41
CA VAL A 25 -16.96 9.95 24.10
C VAL A 25 -17.79 10.81 23.14
N PRO A 26 -19.08 10.50 22.92
CA PRO A 26 -19.86 11.02 21.79
C PRO A 26 -20.49 12.40 22.01
N LEU A 27 -20.56 13.20 20.95
CA LEU A 27 -21.41 14.39 20.86
C LEU A 27 -22.82 13.99 20.39
N ALA A 28 -23.83 14.36 21.17
CA ALA A 28 -25.23 14.08 20.89
C ALA A 28 -25.80 14.95 19.75
N ALA A 29 -26.47 14.30 18.81
CA ALA A 29 -27.27 14.94 17.77
C ALA A 29 -28.63 15.40 18.34
N THR A 30 -29.03 16.65 18.06
CA THR A 30 -30.42 17.10 18.20
C THR A 30 -31.02 17.36 16.83
N ARG A 31 -32.07 16.58 16.51
CA ARG A 31 -33.01 16.82 15.41
C ARG A 31 -33.99 17.91 15.82
N VAL A 32 -34.31 18.81 14.89
CA VAL A 32 -35.60 19.52 14.87
C VAL A 32 -36.20 19.44 13.47
N VAL A 33 -37.48 19.10 13.45
CA VAL A 33 -38.39 18.87 12.33
C VAL A 33 -39.27 20.10 12.16
N SER A 34 -39.62 20.51 10.92
CA SER A 34 -41.02 20.75 10.47
C SER A 34 -41.15 21.71 9.28
N GLY A 35 -42.15 21.42 8.44
CA GLY A 35 -42.79 22.32 7.46
C GLY A 35 -43.16 21.53 6.20
N ALA A 36 -44.31 20.84 6.09
CA ALA A 36 -45.71 21.28 5.99
C ALA A 36 -46.05 22.05 4.68
N GLY A 37 -46.99 21.50 3.89
CA GLY A 37 -47.61 22.12 2.70
C GLY A 37 -48.10 21.06 1.70
N VAL A 38 -49.28 20.44 1.88
CA VAL A 38 -50.65 20.87 1.52
C VAL A 38 -51.04 20.67 0.03
N ILE A 39 -51.86 19.61 -0.18
CA ILE A 39 -53.11 19.46 -0.96
C ILE A 39 -53.16 19.90 -2.43
N GLY A 40 -53.58 18.96 -3.29
CA GLY A 40 -54.25 19.24 -4.57
C GLY A 40 -54.78 17.96 -5.23
N ALA A 41 -56.06 17.65 -5.01
CA ALA A 41 -56.78 16.54 -5.64
C ALA A 41 -57.41 16.97 -6.98
N ILE A 42 -57.32 16.11 -8.01
CA ILE A 42 -58.24 16.13 -9.17
C ILE A 42 -58.62 14.68 -9.53
N SER A 43 -59.91 14.49 -9.76
CA SER A 43 -60.66 13.24 -9.95
C SER A 43 -60.56 12.64 -11.37
N PRO A 44 -61.14 11.44 -11.61
CA PRO A 44 -60.74 10.51 -12.67
C PRO A 44 -61.65 10.57 -13.92
N SER A 45 -61.15 10.16 -15.08
CA SER A 45 -61.98 9.51 -16.10
C SER A 45 -61.15 8.80 -17.19
N SER A 46 -61.38 7.50 -17.30
CA SER A 46 -61.63 6.74 -18.53
C SER A 46 -60.71 6.92 -19.75
N ALA A 47 -59.89 5.89 -20.02
CA ALA A 47 -59.93 5.19 -21.31
C ALA A 47 -59.14 3.88 -21.22
N ARG A 48 -59.87 2.76 -21.27
CA ARG A 48 -59.33 1.48 -21.72
C ARG A 48 -58.82 1.65 -23.15
N ARG A 49 -57.51 1.50 -23.36
CA ARG A 49 -56.95 1.00 -24.62
C ARG A 49 -56.04 -0.16 -24.30
N SER A 50 -56.52 -1.35 -24.62
CA SER A 50 -55.71 -2.53 -24.81
C SER A 50 -54.70 -2.22 -25.91
N ALA A 51 -53.43 -2.07 -25.55
CA ALA A 51 -52.33 -2.13 -26.49
C ALA A 51 -51.68 -3.50 -26.29
N GLU A 52 -51.81 -4.35 -27.30
CA GLU A 52 -51.03 -5.58 -27.45
C GLU A 52 -49.56 -5.25 -27.25
N TYR A 53 -48.98 -5.78 -26.17
CA TYR A 53 -47.56 -5.66 -25.88
C TYR A 53 -46.82 -6.65 -26.77
N THR A 54 -46.35 -6.16 -27.92
CA THR A 54 -45.45 -6.90 -28.79
C THR A 54 -44.18 -7.23 -27.99
N LEU A 55 -43.91 -8.52 -27.80
CA LEU A 55 -42.65 -9.06 -27.27
C LEU A 55 -41.51 -8.68 -28.23
N HIS A 56 -40.95 -7.50 -28.07
CA HIS A 56 -39.67 -7.13 -28.65
C HIS A 56 -38.65 -6.95 -27.54
N ASP A 57 -37.59 -7.75 -27.62
CA ASP A 57 -36.33 -7.71 -26.88
C ASP A 57 -36.36 -6.95 -25.55
N ARG A 58 -36.70 -7.68 -24.49
CA ARG A 58 -36.27 -7.28 -23.15
C ARG A 58 -34.78 -7.61 -23.05
N HIS A 59 -33.93 -6.68 -23.46
CA HIS A 59 -32.60 -6.62 -22.86
C HIS A 59 -32.81 -6.65 -21.33
N PRO A 60 -32.22 -7.61 -20.60
CA PRO A 60 -32.28 -7.56 -19.14
C PRO A 60 -31.74 -6.19 -18.71
N PRO A 61 -32.37 -5.55 -17.70
CA PRO A 61 -31.84 -4.30 -17.17
C PRO A 61 -30.36 -4.52 -16.81
N PRO A 62 -29.47 -3.54 -17.07
CA PRO A 62 -28.07 -3.67 -16.69
C PRO A 62 -28.03 -4.02 -15.21
N SER A 63 -27.43 -5.17 -14.90
CA SER A 63 -27.29 -5.63 -13.52
C SER A 63 -26.63 -4.52 -12.73
N LEU A 64 -27.25 -4.13 -11.61
CA LEU A 64 -26.66 -3.12 -10.74
C LEU A 64 -25.23 -3.54 -10.39
N PRO A 65 -24.30 -2.58 -10.38
CA PRO A 65 -22.92 -2.90 -10.12
C PRO A 65 -22.76 -3.41 -8.67
N VAL A 66 -22.11 -4.57 -8.50
CA VAL A 66 -21.91 -5.28 -7.23
C VAL A 66 -20.45 -5.11 -6.79
N THR A 67 -20.23 -4.77 -5.52
CA THR A 67 -18.89 -4.77 -4.91
C THR A 67 -18.73 -6.03 -4.08
N LEU A 68 -17.60 -6.70 -4.25
CA LEU A 68 -17.21 -7.94 -3.58
C LEU A 68 -15.88 -7.68 -2.86
N GLY A 69 -15.90 -7.70 -1.53
CA GLY A 69 -14.73 -7.49 -0.67
C GLY A 69 -14.61 -8.58 0.39
N ALA A 70 -14.04 -8.24 1.55
CA ALA A 70 -13.85 -9.16 2.67
C ALA A 70 -15.10 -9.97 3.03
N GLY A 71 -14.94 -11.27 3.23
CA GLY A 71 -16.01 -12.19 3.61
C GLY A 71 -16.99 -12.54 2.50
N THR A 72 -16.78 -12.07 1.27
CA THR A 72 -17.63 -12.41 0.13
C THR A 72 -17.42 -13.86 -0.32
N PHE A 73 -16.17 -14.32 -0.31
CA PHE A 73 -15.79 -15.64 -0.78
C PHE A 73 -15.42 -16.53 0.40
N SER A 74 -15.91 -17.77 0.37
CA SER A 74 -15.58 -18.77 1.38
C SER A 74 -14.16 -19.36 1.22
N SER A 75 -13.54 -19.16 0.05
CA SER A 75 -12.18 -19.62 -0.27
C SER A 75 -11.62 -18.95 -1.52
N ALA A 76 -10.29 -18.97 -1.67
CA ALA A 76 -9.60 -18.57 -2.92
C ALA A 76 -10.07 -19.35 -4.16
N GLN A 77 -10.54 -20.59 -3.99
CA GLN A 77 -11.06 -21.41 -5.09
C GLN A 77 -12.40 -20.88 -5.64
N GLU A 78 -13.26 -20.35 -4.78
CA GLU A 78 -14.51 -19.70 -5.20
C GLU A 78 -14.22 -18.42 -5.99
N LEU A 79 -13.27 -17.61 -5.51
CA LEU A 79 -12.78 -16.44 -6.23
C LEU A 79 -12.18 -16.84 -7.60
N ARG A 80 -11.37 -17.91 -7.65
CA ARG A 80 -10.80 -18.44 -8.91
C ARG A 80 -11.88 -18.76 -9.93
N GLN A 81 -12.96 -19.42 -9.50
CA GLN A 81 -14.06 -19.77 -10.38
C GLN A 81 -14.73 -18.51 -10.95
N LEU A 82 -15.05 -17.53 -10.10
CA LEU A 82 -15.63 -16.27 -10.55
C LEU A 82 -14.74 -15.55 -11.57
N LEU A 83 -13.43 -15.44 -11.29
CA LEU A 83 -12.49 -14.77 -12.19
C LEU A 83 -12.45 -15.44 -13.58
N ARG A 84 -12.44 -16.77 -13.63
CA ARG A 84 -12.50 -17.53 -14.90
C ARG A 84 -13.82 -17.32 -15.65
N GLU A 85 -14.94 -17.34 -14.93
CA GLU A 85 -16.27 -17.04 -15.52
C GLU A 85 -16.34 -15.63 -16.11
N ARG A 86 -15.52 -14.71 -15.58
CA ARG A 86 -15.37 -13.34 -16.09
C ARG A 86 -14.21 -13.16 -17.07
N GLY A 87 -13.59 -14.24 -17.53
CA GLY A 87 -12.62 -14.23 -18.62
C GLY A 87 -11.16 -13.98 -18.23
N CYS A 88 -10.81 -14.03 -16.94
CA CYS A 88 -9.40 -13.93 -16.50
C CYS A 88 -8.68 -15.28 -16.67
N ASP A 89 -7.49 -15.27 -17.28
CA ASP A 89 -6.59 -16.44 -17.34
C ASP A 89 -5.78 -16.55 -16.03
N VAL A 90 -6.44 -16.98 -14.97
CA VAL A 90 -5.84 -17.13 -13.62
C VAL A 90 -4.80 -18.24 -13.50
N ASP A 91 -4.63 -19.07 -14.52
CA ASP A 91 -3.61 -20.13 -14.53
C ASP A 91 -2.24 -19.60 -14.97
N ALA A 92 -2.24 -18.44 -15.64
CA ALA A 92 -1.06 -17.67 -15.97
C ALA A 92 -0.48 -16.85 -14.80
N TRP A 93 -1.22 -16.74 -13.70
CA TRP A 93 -0.87 -15.96 -12.51
C TRP A 93 0.07 -16.73 -11.58
N GLY A 94 0.90 -16.01 -10.80
CA GLY A 94 1.94 -16.61 -9.96
C GLY A 94 3.22 -17.01 -10.69
N ALA A 95 3.27 -16.82 -12.00
CA ALA A 95 4.47 -17.03 -12.80
C ALA A 95 5.38 -15.78 -12.74
N ASP A 96 6.69 -16.01 -12.82
CA ASP A 96 7.65 -14.96 -13.16
C ASP A 96 7.56 -14.68 -14.65
N ARG A 97 7.19 -13.44 -15.00
CA ARG A 97 7.15 -12.95 -16.38
C ARG A 97 8.08 -11.75 -16.47
N GLU A 98 9.09 -11.85 -17.34
CA GLU A 98 10.01 -10.75 -17.64
C GLU A 98 10.71 -10.18 -16.38
N GLY A 99 11.08 -11.06 -15.44
CA GLY A 99 11.74 -10.66 -14.19
C GLY A 99 10.80 -10.05 -13.15
N ARG A 100 9.48 -10.23 -13.32
CA ARG A 100 8.44 -9.81 -12.38
C ARG A 100 7.55 -10.98 -12.03
N ALA A 101 7.58 -11.36 -10.75
CA ALA A 101 6.58 -12.27 -10.20
C ALA A 101 5.19 -11.61 -10.24
N THR A 102 4.25 -12.26 -10.92
CA THR A 102 2.83 -11.94 -10.80
C THR A 102 2.28 -12.56 -9.52
N LYS A 103 1.23 -11.95 -8.97
CA LYS A 103 0.55 -12.48 -7.78
C LYS A 103 -0.43 -13.58 -8.17
N THR A 104 -0.66 -14.49 -7.24
CA THR A 104 -1.59 -15.63 -7.31
C THR A 104 -3.02 -15.23 -6.96
N VAL A 105 -3.98 -16.11 -7.23
CA VAL A 105 -5.37 -15.91 -6.80
C VAL A 105 -5.48 -15.91 -5.28
N ASP A 106 -4.69 -16.73 -4.58
CA ASP A 106 -4.64 -16.77 -3.12
C ASP A 106 -4.22 -15.41 -2.54
N GLU A 107 -3.20 -14.76 -3.12
CA GLU A 107 -2.81 -13.40 -2.72
C GLU A 107 -3.89 -12.36 -3.03
N LEU A 108 -4.63 -12.48 -4.14
CA LEU A 108 -5.78 -11.58 -4.40
C LEU A 108 -6.88 -11.79 -3.37
N TRP A 109 -7.16 -13.04 -3.00
CA TRP A 109 -8.15 -13.36 -1.99
C TRP A 109 -7.73 -12.79 -0.63
N GLU A 110 -6.46 -12.91 -0.24
CA GLU A 110 -5.91 -12.26 0.95
C GLU A 110 -6.09 -10.73 0.89
N GLU A 111 -5.77 -10.07 -0.24
CA GLU A 111 -5.99 -8.62 -0.40
C GLU A 111 -7.47 -8.22 -0.24
N LEU A 112 -8.42 -9.07 -0.64
CA LEU A 112 -9.85 -8.81 -0.42
C LEU A 112 -10.23 -8.99 1.05
N GLU A 113 -9.74 -10.04 1.70
CA GLU A 113 -10.03 -10.34 3.10
C GLU A 113 -9.43 -9.30 4.06
N THR A 114 -8.26 -8.74 3.74
CA THR A 114 -7.66 -7.63 4.49
C THR A 114 -8.26 -6.27 4.12
N GLY A 115 -9.02 -6.21 3.02
CA GLY A 115 -9.64 -4.99 2.51
C GLY A 115 -8.65 -4.02 1.86
N GLU A 116 -7.47 -4.50 1.44
CA GLU A 116 -6.54 -3.74 0.60
C GLU A 116 -7.13 -3.43 -0.79
N CYS A 117 -8.11 -4.21 -1.23
CA CYS A 117 -8.86 -3.95 -2.44
C CYS A 117 -10.28 -4.51 -2.38
N ASP A 118 -11.09 -4.15 -3.38
CA ASP A 118 -12.40 -4.74 -3.66
C ASP A 118 -12.47 -5.19 -5.13
N LEU A 119 -13.42 -6.06 -5.46
CA LEU A 119 -13.81 -6.36 -6.84
C LEU A 119 -15.15 -5.72 -7.18
N ARG A 120 -15.20 -4.95 -8.26
CA ARG A 120 -16.42 -4.39 -8.83
C ARG A 120 -16.85 -5.20 -10.03
N LEU A 121 -18.11 -5.63 -10.02
CA LEU A 121 -18.73 -6.37 -11.11
C LEU A 121 -19.86 -5.54 -11.69
N ASP A 122 -19.82 -5.32 -13.00
CA ASP A 122 -20.87 -4.63 -13.74
C ASP A 122 -20.99 -5.16 -15.18
N ALA A 123 -21.65 -4.39 -16.05
CA ALA A 123 -21.87 -4.76 -17.44
C ALA A 123 -20.55 -4.79 -18.23
N GLU A 124 -19.55 -4.02 -17.80
CA GLU A 124 -18.24 -3.89 -18.42
C GLU A 124 -17.26 -4.97 -17.97
N GLY A 125 -17.59 -5.73 -16.92
CA GLY A 125 -16.84 -6.92 -16.49
C GLY A 125 -16.49 -6.90 -15.01
N ILE A 126 -15.31 -7.43 -14.69
CA ILE A 126 -14.76 -7.46 -13.34
C ILE A 126 -13.55 -6.54 -13.25
N ARG A 127 -13.50 -5.71 -12.20
CA ARG A 127 -12.39 -4.78 -11.97
C ARG A 127 -11.97 -4.81 -10.51
N ARG A 128 -10.67 -4.79 -10.26
CA ARG A 128 -10.12 -4.58 -8.92
C ARG A 128 -10.12 -3.08 -8.61
N GLN A 129 -10.59 -2.68 -7.44
CA GLN A 129 -10.60 -1.30 -6.96
C GLN A 129 -9.67 -1.18 -5.76
N LEU A 130 -8.86 -0.13 -5.73
CA LEU A 130 -7.99 0.15 -4.60
C LEU A 130 -7.76 1.65 -4.46
N ASN A 131 -7.55 2.07 -3.22
CA ASN A 131 -7.23 3.44 -2.85
C ASN A 131 -5.74 3.52 -2.51
N VAL A 132 -5.03 4.47 -3.08
CA VAL A 132 -3.59 4.63 -2.89
C VAL A 132 -3.27 6.11 -2.70
N VAL A 133 -2.51 6.44 -1.67
CA VAL A 133 -1.97 7.78 -1.47
C VAL A 133 -0.52 7.84 -1.92
N LYS A 134 -0.18 8.90 -2.65
CA LYS A 134 1.19 9.26 -2.99
C LYS A 134 1.63 10.41 -2.11
N VAL A 135 2.84 10.35 -1.58
CA VAL A 135 3.40 11.43 -0.76
C VAL A 135 4.53 12.09 -1.54
N ARG A 136 4.33 13.36 -1.91
CA ARG A 136 5.39 14.19 -2.46
C ARG A 136 6.19 14.78 -1.31
N VAL A 137 7.23 14.08 -0.88
CA VAL A 137 8.14 14.55 0.16
C VAL A 137 9.07 15.59 -0.42
N ARG A 138 8.97 16.84 0.06
CA ARG A 138 9.80 17.98 -0.35
C ARG A 138 10.90 18.22 0.68
N ARG A 139 11.98 18.86 0.24
CA ARG A 139 13.00 19.36 1.18
C ARG A 139 12.44 20.53 1.99
N PRO A 140 12.88 20.72 3.25
CA PRO A 140 12.58 21.94 3.99
C PRO A 140 13.03 23.18 3.20
N ASN A 141 12.10 24.11 2.98
CA ASN A 141 12.34 25.37 2.25
C ASN A 141 12.74 25.24 0.76
N ASP A 142 12.60 24.07 0.16
CA ASP A 142 12.83 23.88 -1.28
C ASP A 142 11.65 23.16 -1.93
N ALA A 143 10.91 23.93 -2.72
CA ALA A 143 9.74 23.45 -3.47
C ALA A 143 10.10 22.92 -4.86
N THR A 144 11.37 22.89 -5.23
CA THR A 144 11.83 22.49 -6.57
C THR A 144 12.38 21.07 -6.63
N SER A 145 12.47 20.38 -5.50
CA SER A 145 12.88 18.98 -5.42
C SER A 145 11.87 18.11 -4.68
N GLN A 146 11.87 16.83 -4.99
CA GLN A 146 11.09 15.82 -4.27
C GLN A 146 11.90 14.53 -4.08
N LEU A 147 11.53 13.75 -3.06
CA LEU A 147 12.06 12.42 -2.85
C LEU A 147 11.29 11.40 -3.70
N VAL A 148 12.01 10.52 -4.36
CA VAL A 148 11.44 9.37 -5.06
C VAL A 148 12.10 8.08 -4.58
N GLU A 149 11.33 7.00 -4.56
CA GLU A 149 11.90 5.66 -4.52
C GLU A 149 12.57 5.45 -5.87
N ALA A 150 13.89 5.39 -5.92
CA ALA A 150 14.67 5.26 -7.16
C ALA A 150 14.83 3.79 -7.57
N ALA A 151 15.00 2.89 -6.60
CA ALA A 151 15.15 1.47 -6.85
C ALA A 151 14.73 0.62 -5.64
N GLN A 152 14.41 -0.64 -5.94
CA GLN A 152 14.15 -1.68 -4.96
C GLN A 152 15.16 -2.81 -5.14
N LEU A 153 15.82 -3.21 -4.04
CA LEU A 153 16.75 -4.33 -4.01
C LEU A 153 16.12 -5.47 -3.20
N PHE A 154 15.84 -6.57 -3.88
CA PHE A 154 15.22 -7.75 -3.29
C PHE A 154 16.27 -8.66 -2.64
N ALA A 155 15.82 -9.46 -1.66
CA ALA A 155 16.69 -10.41 -0.96
C ALA A 155 17.38 -11.44 -1.88
N ASP A 156 16.83 -11.69 -3.06
CA ASP A 156 17.41 -12.57 -4.09
C ASP A 156 18.42 -11.88 -5.02
N GLY A 157 18.76 -10.61 -4.74
CA GLY A 157 19.70 -9.80 -5.50
C GLY A 157 19.09 -9.12 -6.72
N ARG A 158 17.81 -9.37 -7.05
CA ARG A 158 17.14 -8.63 -8.12
C ARG A 158 17.02 -7.16 -7.73
N THR A 159 17.19 -6.29 -8.72
CA THR A 159 16.94 -4.85 -8.57
C THR A 159 15.82 -4.43 -9.51
N ARG A 160 14.90 -3.61 -9.01
CA ARG A 160 13.82 -3.05 -9.82
C ARG A 160 13.85 -1.53 -9.74
N LEU A 161 14.10 -0.89 -10.87
CA LEU A 161 14.07 0.55 -10.97
C LEU A 161 12.66 1.09 -10.72
N ARG A 162 12.65 2.27 -10.12
CA ARG A 162 11.48 3.07 -9.79
C ARG A 162 11.73 4.48 -10.33
N GLY A 163 11.39 5.50 -9.58
CA GLY A 163 11.20 6.88 -10.04
C GLY A 163 9.81 7.38 -9.70
N LEU A 164 9.20 6.81 -8.66
CA LEU A 164 7.87 7.17 -8.18
C LEU A 164 7.98 7.77 -6.78
N PRO A 165 7.12 8.72 -6.41
CA PRO A 165 6.95 9.12 -5.02
C PRO A 165 6.58 7.93 -4.14
N LEU A 166 6.82 8.06 -2.83
CA LEU A 166 6.30 7.12 -1.84
C LEU A 166 4.81 6.92 -2.09
N SER A 167 4.38 5.67 -2.21
CA SER A 167 3.00 5.31 -2.52
C SER A 167 2.52 4.25 -1.54
N GLU A 168 1.46 4.55 -0.80
CA GLU A 168 0.92 3.70 0.24
C GLU A 168 -0.52 3.29 -0.09
N LYS A 169 -0.85 2.00 0.09
CA LYS A 169 -2.24 1.54 -0.05
C LYS A 169 -3.01 1.97 1.18
N MET A 170 -4.23 2.46 0.99
CA MET A 170 -5.09 2.85 2.11
C MET A 170 -5.83 1.62 2.66
N PHE A 171 -5.96 1.54 3.98
CA PHE A 171 -6.79 0.54 4.64
C PHE A 171 -8.29 0.87 4.56
N PRO A 172 -9.18 -0.12 4.80
CA PRO A 172 -10.62 0.13 4.84
C PRO A 172 -11.01 1.23 5.83
N GLY A 173 -11.62 2.30 5.32
CA GLY A 173 -12.07 3.44 6.12
C GLY A 173 -10.96 4.39 6.57
N GLU A 174 -9.71 4.16 6.20
CA GLU A 174 -8.59 5.06 6.42
C GLU A 174 -8.71 6.29 5.49
N ASN A 175 -8.37 7.47 6.00
CA ASN A 175 -8.33 8.67 5.16
C ASN A 175 -6.93 8.82 4.53
N ALA A 176 -6.81 9.61 3.45
CA ALA A 176 -5.56 9.71 2.71
C ALA A 176 -4.40 10.32 3.51
N LEU A 177 -4.67 11.23 4.46
CA LEU A 177 -3.63 11.85 5.30
C LEU A 177 -3.09 10.86 6.32
N ASP A 178 -3.96 10.08 6.98
CA ASP A 178 -3.56 9.03 7.92
C ASP A 178 -2.71 7.96 7.20
N ALA A 179 -3.13 7.56 5.99
CA ALA A 179 -2.38 6.61 5.16
C ALA A 179 -1.02 7.18 4.73
N ALA A 180 -0.95 8.47 4.38
CA ALA A 180 0.29 9.14 4.00
C ALA A 180 1.28 9.16 5.18
N GLU A 181 0.79 9.53 6.36
CA GLU A 181 1.57 9.57 7.59
C GLU A 181 2.11 8.18 7.95
N ARG A 182 1.25 7.16 7.92
CA ARG A 182 1.64 5.76 8.14
C ARG A 182 2.71 5.33 7.15
N GLY A 183 2.51 5.56 5.85
CA GLY A 183 3.47 5.22 4.81
C GLY A 183 4.83 5.88 5.02
N ILE A 184 4.86 7.17 5.40
CA ILE A 184 6.13 7.86 5.73
C ILE A 184 6.84 7.18 6.90
N VAL A 185 6.12 6.84 7.96
CA VAL A 185 6.70 6.20 9.15
C VAL A 185 7.26 4.81 8.81
N GLU A 186 6.48 4.00 8.09
CA GLU A 186 6.84 2.63 7.72
C GLU A 186 8.07 2.60 6.79
N GLU A 187 8.08 3.45 5.76
CA GLU A 187 9.09 3.40 4.70
C GLU A 187 10.33 4.24 4.99
N LEU A 188 10.18 5.41 5.62
CA LEU A 188 11.25 6.39 5.82
C LEU A 188 11.71 6.51 7.27
N GLY A 189 10.96 5.98 8.24
CA GLY A 189 11.21 6.17 9.68
C GLY A 189 12.61 5.73 10.13
N SER A 190 13.16 4.66 9.52
CA SER A 190 14.50 4.17 9.84
C SER A 190 15.64 5.07 9.35
N ALA A 191 15.38 5.98 8.41
CA ALA A 191 16.37 6.93 7.90
C ALA A 191 16.44 8.24 8.67
N ILE A 192 15.50 8.49 9.59
CA ILE A 192 15.44 9.72 10.38
C ILE A 192 16.55 9.68 11.43
N ARG A 193 17.61 10.47 11.22
CA ARG A 193 18.85 10.40 12.03
C ARG A 193 18.77 11.14 13.35
N GLU A 194 17.90 12.13 13.42
CA GLU A 194 17.74 12.95 14.61
C GLU A 194 16.69 12.31 15.52
N GLN A 195 17.03 12.12 16.80
CA GLN A 195 16.02 11.96 17.84
C GLN A 195 15.29 13.30 18.00
N ILE A 196 14.48 13.65 17.01
CA ILE A 196 13.59 14.79 17.10
C ILE A 196 12.61 14.42 18.20
N ALA A 197 12.63 15.19 19.30
CA ALA A 197 11.76 14.96 20.45
C ALA A 197 10.27 15.20 20.14
N LEU A 198 9.95 15.52 18.87
CA LEU A 198 8.65 15.85 18.33
C LEU A 198 8.41 15.05 17.05
N TRP A 199 7.14 14.95 16.67
CA TRP A 199 6.70 14.34 15.42
C TRP A 199 7.37 15.03 14.21
N PRO A 200 8.20 14.32 13.40
CA PRO A 200 9.03 14.96 12.39
C PRO A 200 8.33 15.18 11.05
N ILE A 201 7.02 14.96 10.97
CA ILE A 201 6.25 14.98 9.72
C ILE A 201 5.32 16.20 9.71
N GLU A 202 5.44 17.00 8.65
CA GLU A 202 4.53 18.10 8.35
C GLU A 202 3.78 17.78 7.04
N LEU A 203 2.52 17.38 7.15
CA LEU A 203 1.62 17.19 6.00
C LEU A 203 0.93 18.51 5.63
N GLU A 204 0.97 18.87 4.35
CA GLU A 204 0.25 20.02 3.82
C GLU A 204 -1.13 19.57 3.33
N ALA A 205 -2.10 19.47 4.23
CA ALA A 205 -3.44 18.96 3.92
C ALA A 205 -4.14 19.71 2.77
N ASP A 206 -3.90 21.02 2.64
CA ASP A 206 -4.47 21.86 1.57
C ASP A 206 -3.89 21.53 0.17
N SER A 207 -2.80 20.77 0.09
CA SER A 207 -2.22 20.28 -1.17
C SER A 207 -2.85 18.98 -1.67
N LEU A 208 -3.76 18.38 -0.89
CA LEU A 208 -4.37 17.09 -1.22
C LEU A 208 -5.15 17.17 -2.53
N VAL A 209 -4.76 16.35 -3.49
CA VAL A 209 -5.48 16.17 -4.76
C VAL A 209 -5.87 14.71 -4.94
N GLU A 210 -6.98 14.48 -5.62
CA GLU A 210 -7.50 13.15 -5.92
C GLU A 210 -7.80 12.98 -7.41
N TRP A 211 -7.58 11.78 -7.94
CA TRP A 211 -7.95 11.41 -9.30
C TRP A 211 -8.14 9.90 -9.40
N ALA A 212 -8.65 9.44 -10.56
CA ALA A 212 -8.84 8.02 -10.79
C ALA A 212 -8.22 7.58 -12.12
N GLU A 213 -7.65 6.38 -12.13
CA GLU A 213 -7.03 5.78 -13.31
C GLU A 213 -7.44 4.32 -13.47
N MET A 214 -7.65 3.88 -14.71
CA MET A 214 -7.88 2.48 -15.04
C MET A 214 -6.73 1.94 -15.88
N ARG A 215 -6.13 0.83 -15.46
CA ARG A 215 -5.05 0.14 -16.19
C ARG A 215 -5.14 -1.36 -15.95
N THR A 216 -4.60 -2.16 -16.87
CA THR A 216 -4.40 -3.59 -16.61
C THR A 216 -3.44 -3.79 -15.45
N SER A 217 -3.78 -4.65 -14.51
CA SER A 217 -2.97 -4.90 -13.32
C SER A 217 -1.66 -5.58 -13.69
N ARG A 218 -0.56 -4.99 -13.24
CA ARG A 218 0.78 -5.58 -13.33
C ARG A 218 0.95 -6.80 -12.44
N SER A 219 0.18 -6.89 -11.34
CA SER A 219 0.23 -8.01 -10.39
C SER A 219 -0.71 -9.14 -10.80
N TYR A 220 -1.82 -8.81 -11.47
CA TYR A 220 -2.88 -9.74 -11.85
C TYR A 220 -3.15 -9.56 -13.34
N PRO A 221 -2.38 -10.22 -14.23
CA PRO A 221 -2.56 -10.09 -15.68
C PRO A 221 -4.02 -10.26 -16.09
N ASP A 222 -4.45 -9.47 -17.08
CA ASP A 222 -5.81 -9.45 -17.64
C ASP A 222 -6.92 -8.97 -16.68
N LEU A 223 -6.62 -8.69 -15.41
CA LEU A 223 -7.53 -8.02 -14.49
C LEU A 223 -7.34 -6.50 -14.57
N ILE A 224 -8.38 -5.77 -14.98
CA ILE A 224 -8.37 -4.30 -14.94
C ILE A 224 -8.40 -3.83 -13.48
N SER A 225 -7.51 -2.91 -13.14
CA SER A 225 -7.49 -2.21 -11.85
C SER A 225 -7.91 -0.76 -12.02
N HIS A 226 -8.83 -0.32 -11.18
CA HIS A 226 -9.28 1.05 -11.02
C HIS A 226 -8.64 1.60 -9.73
N TYR A 227 -7.69 2.49 -9.91
CA TYR A 227 -6.98 3.16 -8.83
C TYR A 227 -7.69 4.47 -8.51
N TYR A 228 -8.12 4.63 -7.27
CA TYR A 228 -8.43 5.94 -6.70
C TYR A 228 -7.16 6.45 -6.03
N LEU A 229 -6.58 7.49 -6.62
CA LEU A 229 -5.28 8.01 -6.26
C LEU A 229 -5.45 9.32 -5.53
N PHE A 230 -4.70 9.46 -4.45
CA PHE A 230 -4.55 10.68 -3.69
C PHE A 230 -3.09 11.12 -3.77
N GLN A 231 -2.82 12.41 -3.70
CA GLN A 231 -1.48 12.92 -3.53
C GLN A 231 -1.47 14.09 -2.57
N VAL A 232 -0.53 14.08 -1.63
CA VAL A 232 -0.32 15.15 -0.65
C VAL A 232 1.17 15.49 -0.56
N ASP A 233 1.45 16.76 -0.29
CA ASP A 233 2.80 17.23 -0.01
C ASP A 233 3.15 17.06 1.46
N ALA A 234 4.42 16.70 1.70
CA ALA A 234 4.95 16.54 3.04
C ALA A 234 6.36 17.12 3.14
N VAL A 235 6.72 17.60 4.33
CA VAL A 235 8.11 17.78 4.75
C VAL A 235 8.38 16.80 5.88
N VAL A 236 9.46 16.02 5.73
CA VAL A 236 9.91 15.07 6.75
C VAL A 236 11.28 15.50 7.24
N HIS A 237 11.34 15.93 8.50
CA HIS A 237 12.56 16.43 9.12
C HIS A 237 13.49 15.27 9.50
N GLY A 238 14.81 15.54 9.47
CA GLY A 238 15.83 14.55 9.86
C GLY A 238 16.17 13.51 8.80
N LEU A 239 15.60 13.59 7.58
CA LEU A 239 16.02 12.78 6.45
C LEU A 239 17.41 13.20 5.92
N PRO A 240 18.20 12.26 5.35
CA PRO A 240 19.47 12.59 4.71
C PRO A 240 19.32 13.60 3.56
N SER A 241 20.29 14.51 3.43
CA SER A 241 20.32 15.48 2.34
C SER A 241 20.68 14.83 1.00
N GLU A 242 21.48 13.77 1.01
CA GLU A 242 21.84 13.00 -0.18
C GLU A 242 20.96 11.75 -0.31
N SER A 243 21.18 10.97 -1.38
CA SER A 243 20.58 9.65 -1.53
C SER A 243 20.81 8.75 -0.31
N PHE A 244 19.81 7.94 0.01
CA PHE A 244 19.87 7.02 1.15
C PHE A 244 19.04 5.76 0.89
N SER A 245 19.14 4.78 1.80
CA SER A 245 18.34 3.56 1.72
C SER A 245 17.63 3.27 3.04
N THR A 246 16.46 2.66 2.93
CA THR A 246 15.72 2.05 4.05
C THR A 246 15.55 0.56 3.82
N ILE A 247 15.33 -0.19 4.89
CA ILE A 247 15.29 -1.66 4.85
C ILE A 247 13.97 -2.15 5.45
N GLU A 248 13.27 -2.98 4.68
CA GLU A 248 12.16 -3.80 5.12
C GLU A 248 12.66 -5.20 5.48
N TYR A 249 12.30 -5.69 6.66
CA TYR A 249 12.58 -7.05 7.10
C TYR A 249 11.33 -7.91 7.00
N ASP A 250 11.49 -9.23 6.82
CA ASP A 250 10.37 -10.15 7.01
C ASP A 250 9.91 -10.07 8.47
N GLY A 251 8.59 -10.07 8.70
CA GLY A 251 7.97 -9.89 10.01
C GLY A 251 8.16 -11.08 10.97
N ALA A 252 9.33 -11.70 10.98
CA ALA A 252 9.68 -12.80 11.84
C ALA A 252 9.43 -12.43 13.31
N ALA A 253 8.92 -13.40 14.09
CA ALA A 253 8.52 -13.21 15.49
C ALA A 253 9.66 -12.79 16.44
N SER A 254 10.91 -12.76 15.96
CA SER A 254 12.10 -12.38 16.69
C SER A 254 12.98 -11.47 15.82
N PRO A 255 13.46 -10.32 16.35
CA PRO A 255 14.41 -9.45 15.65
C PRO A 255 15.76 -10.10 15.29
N HIS A 256 16.04 -11.29 15.82
CA HIS A 256 17.22 -12.09 15.47
C HIS A 256 17.01 -12.99 14.25
N ASP A 257 15.76 -13.30 13.92
CA ASP A 257 15.39 -14.16 12.79
C ASP A 257 14.88 -13.36 11.58
N ALA A 258 14.71 -12.05 11.75
CA ALA A 258 14.28 -11.12 10.71
C ALA A 258 15.29 -11.09 9.57
N ARG A 259 14.87 -11.55 8.39
CA ARG A 259 15.67 -11.51 7.17
C ARG A 259 15.34 -10.26 6.39
N LEU A 260 16.33 -9.76 5.67
CA LEU A 260 16.11 -8.72 4.65
C LEU A 260 15.01 -9.22 3.69
N LYS A 261 13.94 -8.44 3.57
CA LYS A 261 12.90 -8.65 2.57
C LYS A 261 13.17 -7.77 1.36
N LEU A 262 13.39 -6.48 1.61
CA LEU A 262 13.50 -5.45 0.59
C LEU A 262 14.35 -4.29 1.11
N ALA A 263 15.21 -3.72 0.27
CA ALA A 263 15.81 -2.43 0.53
C ALA A 263 15.34 -1.42 -0.52
N HIS A 264 14.94 -0.24 -0.05
CA HIS A 264 14.46 0.85 -0.88
C HIS A 264 15.58 1.87 -0.99
N ARG A 265 15.95 2.25 -2.21
CA ARG A 265 16.87 3.37 -2.46
C ARG A 265 16.04 4.62 -2.76
N TRP A 266 16.36 5.71 -2.09
CA TRP A 266 15.69 7.00 -2.20
C TRP A 266 16.62 8.06 -2.74
N ASP A 267 16.18 8.77 -3.77
CA ASP A 267 16.94 9.86 -4.40
C ASP A 267 16.10 11.15 -4.40
N TRP A 268 16.78 12.28 -4.23
CA TRP A 268 16.19 13.59 -4.39
C TRP A 268 16.30 14.02 -5.86
N VAL A 269 15.16 14.33 -6.49
CA VAL A 269 15.09 14.71 -7.91
C VAL A 269 14.47 16.09 -8.08
N GLY A 270 14.89 16.82 -9.11
CA GLY A 270 14.30 18.12 -9.45
C GLY A 270 12.93 17.97 -10.10
N LEU A 271 11.99 18.84 -9.75
CA LEU A 271 10.65 18.87 -10.37
C LEU A 271 10.70 19.32 -11.84
N LEU A 272 11.77 20.01 -12.25
CA LEU A 272 11.99 20.38 -13.66
C LEU A 272 12.61 19.25 -14.50
N SER A 273 12.94 18.11 -13.90
CA SER A 273 13.48 16.93 -14.59
C SER A 273 12.47 15.78 -14.74
N ILE A 274 11.22 15.99 -14.31
CA ILE A 274 10.16 15.00 -14.44
C ILE A 274 9.22 15.53 -15.51
N ASP A 275 9.42 15.08 -16.73
CA ASP A 275 8.42 15.25 -17.77
C ASP A 275 7.11 14.64 -17.26
N ASP A 276 6.09 15.48 -17.08
CA ASP A 276 4.72 15.14 -16.65
C ASP A 276 3.98 14.33 -17.75
N ASP A 277 4.56 13.22 -18.19
CA ASP A 277 3.84 12.18 -18.93
C ASP A 277 3.56 10.99 -18.00
N PRO A 278 2.33 10.88 -17.43
CA PRO A 278 1.93 9.74 -16.60
C PRO A 278 1.90 8.39 -17.35
N ALA A 279 2.18 8.38 -18.66
CA ALA A 279 2.41 7.20 -19.47
C ALA A 279 3.90 6.87 -19.69
N ALA A 280 4.82 7.80 -19.43
CA ALA A 280 6.26 7.63 -19.61
C ALA A 280 6.97 7.39 -18.27
N ALA A 281 6.63 6.30 -17.58
CA ALA A 281 7.69 5.67 -16.79
C ALA A 281 8.74 5.21 -17.80
N PRO A 282 10.03 5.61 -17.71
CA PRO A 282 11.03 5.12 -18.64
C PRO A 282 11.07 3.60 -18.54
N ASP A 283 10.60 2.96 -19.59
CA ASP A 283 10.88 1.56 -19.84
C ASP A 283 12.37 1.53 -20.16
N VAL A 284 13.15 0.95 -19.24
CA VAL A 284 14.57 0.66 -19.38
C VAL A 284 15.48 1.91 -19.34
N LEU A 285 16.10 2.19 -18.18
CA LEU A 285 17.43 2.79 -18.19
C LEU A 285 18.34 1.80 -18.93
N GLU A 286 18.94 2.23 -20.05
CA GLU A 286 19.79 1.37 -20.87
C GLU A 286 20.91 0.75 -20.03
N ALA A 287 21.29 -0.48 -20.35
CA ALA A 287 22.27 -1.28 -19.61
C ALA A 287 23.64 -0.61 -19.38
N ALA A 288 23.92 0.51 -20.04
CA ALA A 288 25.09 1.34 -19.80
C ALA A 288 25.04 2.08 -18.45
N ASP A 289 23.88 2.58 -18.02
CA ASP A 289 23.72 3.27 -16.72
C ASP A 289 23.74 2.28 -15.54
N VAL A 290 23.39 1.02 -15.80
CA VAL A 290 23.47 -0.09 -14.83
C VAL A 290 24.92 -0.40 -14.46
N LEU A 291 25.87 -0.25 -15.40
CA LEU A 291 27.28 -0.51 -15.15
C LEU A 291 27.97 0.66 -14.43
N GLU A 292 27.50 1.90 -14.62
CA GLU A 292 28.03 3.05 -13.86
C GLU A 292 27.48 3.07 -12.42
N ALA A 293 26.21 2.71 -12.22
CA ALA A 293 25.64 2.49 -10.89
C ALA A 293 26.25 1.27 -10.17
N ALA A 294 26.61 0.21 -10.90
CA ALA A 294 27.33 -0.95 -10.37
C ALA A 294 28.84 -0.68 -10.20
N SER A 295 29.43 0.27 -10.91
CA SER A 295 30.84 0.66 -10.75
C SER A 295 31.11 1.37 -9.42
N LEU A 296 30.07 1.93 -8.79
CA LEU A 296 30.15 2.49 -7.43
C LEU A 296 29.96 1.42 -6.33
N THR A 297 29.79 0.14 -6.71
CA THR A 297 29.49 -0.96 -5.77
C THR A 297 30.71 -1.69 -5.20
N GLU A 298 31.94 -1.36 -5.62
CA GLU A 298 33.12 -1.85 -4.88
C GLU A 298 33.22 -1.22 -3.47
N GLU A 299 32.52 -0.11 -3.21
CA GLU A 299 32.30 0.40 -1.84
C GLU A 299 31.03 -0.19 -1.17
N SER A 300 30.18 -0.93 -1.89
CA SER A 300 28.94 -1.49 -1.33
C SER A 300 29.10 -2.83 -0.61
N GLU A 301 30.14 -3.62 -0.93
CA GLU A 301 30.55 -4.73 -0.05
C GLU A 301 31.02 -4.20 1.31
N SER A 302 31.49 -2.95 1.37
CA SER A 302 31.75 -2.25 2.63
C SER A 302 30.45 -1.90 3.35
N CYS A 303 29.42 -1.38 2.68
CA CYS A 303 28.14 -1.03 3.33
C CYS A 303 27.37 -2.25 3.88
N VAL A 304 27.37 -3.40 3.20
CA VAL A 304 26.70 -4.60 3.71
C VAL A 304 27.46 -5.19 4.91
N MET A 305 28.79 -5.02 4.97
CA MET A 305 29.62 -5.45 6.10
C MET A 305 29.58 -4.47 7.28
N TYR A 306 29.52 -3.16 7.04
CA TYR A 306 29.47 -2.14 8.09
C TYR A 306 28.17 -2.16 8.91
N ILE A 307 27.06 -2.66 8.35
CA ILE A 307 25.78 -2.76 9.06
C ILE A 307 25.70 -4.02 9.94
N ALA A 308 26.57 -5.01 9.72
CA ALA A 308 26.65 -6.21 10.56
C ALA A 308 27.50 -6.02 11.83
N GLU A 309 28.46 -5.07 11.85
CA GLU A 309 29.41 -4.90 12.95
C GLU A 309 28.95 -3.96 14.09
N ASP A 310 27.91 -3.15 13.89
CA ASP A 310 27.46 -2.16 14.89
C ASP A 310 26.55 -2.73 16.00
N ARG A 311 26.38 -4.07 16.06
CA ARG A 311 25.72 -4.76 17.19
C ARG A 311 26.67 -5.12 18.35
N SER A 312 27.88 -4.56 18.38
CA SER A 312 28.87 -4.80 19.45
C SER A 312 29.34 -3.53 20.16
N TYR A 313 28.44 -2.85 20.89
CA TYR A 313 28.85 -1.92 21.96
C TYR A 313 28.46 -2.43 23.35
N SER A 314 29.41 -3.19 23.90
CA SER A 314 29.87 -3.26 25.30
C SER A 314 28.99 -2.67 26.42
N VAL A 315 28.52 -3.60 27.26
CA VAL A 315 28.22 -3.40 28.68
C VAL A 315 29.47 -2.87 29.41
N ILE A 316 29.45 -1.61 29.84
CA ILE A 316 30.46 -1.10 30.77
C ILE A 316 30.14 -1.64 32.17
N GLN A 317 30.94 -2.61 32.61
CA GLN A 317 31.12 -2.92 34.02
C GLN A 317 31.83 -1.75 34.72
N GLN A 318 31.15 -1.06 35.64
CA GLN A 318 31.84 -0.27 36.66
C GLN A 318 32.11 -1.14 37.89
N GLY A 319 33.33 -1.66 37.96
CA GLY A 319 33.92 -2.14 39.19
C GLY A 319 34.41 -0.97 40.03
N ALA A 320 33.75 -0.68 41.15
CA ALA A 320 34.26 0.23 42.17
C ALA A 320 34.94 -0.58 43.29
N ARG A 321 36.28 -0.59 43.29
CA ARG A 321 37.10 -0.87 44.48
C ARG A 321 38.23 0.14 44.53
N GLY A 322 38.31 0.89 45.63
CA GLY A 322 39.44 1.74 45.96
C GLY A 322 39.06 2.72 47.08
N GLY A 323 39.33 2.35 48.32
CA GLY A 323 38.95 3.12 49.50
C GLY A 323 39.95 4.20 49.93
N ASN A 324 39.53 4.85 51.02
CA ASN A 324 40.27 5.16 52.26
C ASN A 324 40.47 6.65 52.61
N ARG A 325 40.39 6.90 53.94
CA ARG A 325 40.57 8.14 54.74
C ARG A 325 39.32 9.05 54.76
N SER A 326 38.77 9.46 55.90
CA SER A 326 39.28 9.62 57.27
C SER A 326 38.31 9.10 58.33
#